data_AF-A0A9D4EYI1-F1
#
_entry.id   AF-A0A9D4EYI1-F1
#
_cell.length_a   1.000
_cell.length_b   1.000
_cell.length_c   1.000
_cell.angle_alpha   90.00
_cell.angle_beta   90.00
_cell.angle_gamma   90.00
#
_symmetry.space_group_name_H-M   'P 1'
#
loop_
_entity.id
_entity.type
_entity.pdbx_description
1 polymer ?
#
loop_
_entity_poly.entity_id
_entity_poly.type
_entity_poly.pdbx_seq_one_letter_code
_entity_poly.pdbx_strand_id
1 'polypeptide(L)' 'MTFLMATHKPLGPLQHMCIWHDNTGEGDSASWYLNQVSVFDTQTKKCTFVGIGKN' A
#
# COMPACT_ATOMS: atom_id res chain seq x y z
N MET A 1 9.38 -0.31 -5.36
CA MET A 1 9.61 -1.12 -4.14
C MET A 1 8.44 -2.09 -3.99
N THR A 2 8.68 -3.33 -3.59
CA THR A 2 7.62 -4.33 -3.39
C THR A 2 7.85 -5.06 -2.07
N PHE A 3 6.78 -5.32 -1.34
CA PHE A 3 6.82 -6.01 -0.06
C PHE A 3 5.82 -7.16 -0.06
N LEU A 4 6.17 -8.25 0.62
CA LEU A 4 5.25 -9.35 0.89
C LEU A 4 4.64 -9.14 2.28
N MET A 5 3.31 -9.14 2.36
CA MET A 5 2.56 -8.99 3.61
C MET A 5 1.66 -10.21 3.80
N ALA A 6 1.55 -10.66 5.05
CA ALA A 6 0.70 -11.79 5.43
C ALA A 6 -0.30 -11.37 6.51
N THR A 7 -1.48 -11.99 6.49
CA THR A 7 -2.52 -11.80 7.48
C THR A 7 -2.91 -13.17 8.03
N HIS A 8 -3.42 -13.22 9.27
CA HIS A 8 -3.85 -14.49 9.88
C HIS A 8 -5.02 -15.16 9.12
N LYS A 9 -5.84 -14.38 8.41
CA LYS A 9 -6.97 -14.85 7.61
C LYS A 9 -7.16 -13.98 6.37
N PRO A 10 -7.86 -14.48 5.32
CA PRO A 10 -8.21 -13.67 4.16
C PRO A 10 -9.05 -12.45 4.56
N LEU A 11 -8.68 -11.26 4.08
CA LEU A 11 -9.42 -10.02 4.35
C LEU A 11 -10.59 -9.79 3.37
N GLY A 12 -10.68 -10.60 2.30
CA GLY A 12 -11.64 -10.43 1.22
C GLY A 12 -11.19 -9.39 0.19
N PRO A 13 -12.11 -8.90 -0.67
CA PRO A 13 -11.78 -7.87 -1.66
C PRO A 13 -11.30 -6.57 -1.00
N LEU A 14 -10.18 -6.03 -1.46
CA LEU A 14 -9.64 -4.76 -0.98
C LEU A 14 -10.58 -3.60 -1.31
N GLN A 15 -11.00 -2.86 -0.29
CA GLN A 15 -11.88 -1.68 -0.44
C GLN A 15 -11.13 -0.37 -0.18
N HIS A 16 -10.28 -0.35 0.85
CA HIS A 16 -9.55 0.83 1.29
C HIS A 16 -8.14 0.43 1.76
N MET A 17 -7.19 1.36 1.66
CA MET A 17 -5.84 1.20 2.20
C MET A 17 -5.40 2.51 2.84
N CYS A 18 -4.89 2.44 4.07
CA CYS A 18 -4.29 3.58 4.74
C CYS A 18 -2.77 3.44 4.67
N ILE A 19 -2.08 4.49 4.24
CA ILE A 19 -0.61 4.55 4.17
C ILE A 19 -0.17 5.81 4.88
N TRP A 20 0.87 5.66 5.70
CA TRP A 20 1.46 6.76 6.44
C TRP A 20 2.99 6.64 6.44
N HIS A 21 3.67 7.77 6.59
CA HIS A 21 5.12 7.87 6.72
C HIS A 21 5.41 8.67 7.97
N ASP A 22 6.37 8.21 8.77
CA ASP A 22 6.70 8.80 10.06
C ASP A 22 7.61 10.03 9.98
N ASN A 23 8.14 10.31 8.78
CA ASN A 23 8.96 11.48 8.48
C ASN A 23 10.22 11.58 9.37
N THR A 24 10.74 10.43 9.82
CA THR A 24 11.88 10.36 10.75
C THR A 24 13.25 10.44 10.07
N GLY A 25 13.30 10.39 8.72
CA GLY A 25 14.55 10.45 7.95
C GLY A 25 15.12 11.87 7.78
N GLU A 26 16.42 11.97 7.46
CA GLU A 26 17.09 13.24 7.15
C GLU A 26 16.93 13.62 5.67
N GLY A 27 16.70 14.92 5.41
CA GLY A 27 16.56 15.48 4.06
C GLY A 27 15.51 14.76 3.21
N ASP A 28 15.92 14.27 2.04
CA ASP A 28 15.04 13.56 1.09
C ASP A 28 14.48 12.26 1.66
N SER A 29 15.08 11.70 2.72
CA SER A 29 14.58 10.48 3.37
C SER A 29 13.34 10.73 4.25
N ALA A 30 13.06 11.99 4.60
CA ALA A 30 11.82 12.37 5.27
C ALA A 30 10.67 12.53 4.25
N SER A 31 11.00 13.00 3.05
CA SER A 31 10.05 13.35 2.01
C SER A 31 9.62 12.14 1.18
N TRP A 32 8.34 12.07 0.83
CA TRP A 32 7.84 11.00 -0.04
C TRP A 32 6.70 11.49 -0.93
N TYR A 33 6.59 10.87 -2.11
CA TYR A 33 5.49 11.03 -3.04
C TYR A 33 4.95 9.65 -3.39
N LEU A 34 3.64 9.46 -3.21
CA LEU A 34 2.95 8.22 -3.58
C LEU A 34 1.91 8.50 -4.66
N ASN A 35 2.07 7.86 -5.81
CA ASN A 35 1.13 7.99 -6.93
C ASN A 35 0.00 6.95 -6.83
N GLN A 36 0.35 5.70 -6.59
CA GLN A 36 -0.57 4.56 -6.59
C GLN A 36 0.06 3.38 -5.84
N VAL A 37 -0.78 2.50 -5.30
CA VAL A 37 -0.39 1.20 -4.77
C VAL A 37 -0.97 0.10 -5.65
N SER A 38 -0.15 -0.87 -6.03
CA SER A 38 -0.59 -2.11 -6.67
C SER A 38 -0.58 -3.24 -5.65
N VAL A 39 -1.73 -3.88 -5.43
CA VAL A 39 -1.88 -5.01 -4.52
C VAL A 39 -2.13 -6.27 -5.33
N PHE A 40 -1.19 -7.21 -5.25
CA PHE A 40 -1.31 -8.54 -5.86
C PHE A 40 -1.64 -9.56 -4.78
N ASP A 41 -2.85 -10.12 -4.83
CA ASP A 41 -3.25 -11.21 -3.96
C ASP A 41 -2.67 -12.53 -4.50
N THR A 42 -1.73 -13.11 -3.76
CA THR A 42 -1.03 -14.33 -4.17
C THR A 42 -1.93 -15.57 -4.15
N GLN A 43 -3.04 -15.54 -3.42
CA GLN A 43 -4.01 -16.65 -3.31
C GLN A 43 -4.97 -16.64 -4.51
N THR A 44 -5.53 -15.47 -4.84
CA THR A 44 -6.54 -15.33 -5.91
C THR A 44 -5.96 -14.90 -7.26
N LYS A 45 -4.69 -14.49 -7.30
CA LYS A 45 -3.99 -13.90 -8.45
C LYS A 45 -4.60 -12.58 -8.95
N LYS A 46 -5.48 -11.96 -8.16
CA LYS A 46 -6.08 -10.67 -8.49
C LYS A 46 -5.09 -9.53 -8.25
N CYS A 47 -5.01 -8.60 -9.20
CA CYS A 47 -4.29 -7.35 -9.05
C CYS A 47 -5.30 -6.21 -8.87
N THR A 48 -5.15 -5.42 -7.80
CA THR A 48 -6.01 -4.27 -7.49
C THR A 48 -5.14 -3.01 -7.38
N PHE A 49 -5.58 -1.92 -7.98
CA PHE A 49 -4.90 -0.64 -7.94
C PHE A 49 -5.63 0.32 -7.01
N VAL A 50 -4.90 0.90 -6.06
CA VAL A 50 -5.43 1.90 -5.12
C VAL A 50 -4.79 3.24 -5.46
N GLY A 51 -5.59 4.17 -5.98
CA GLY A 51 -5.19 5.55 -6.20
C GLY A 51 -5.28 6.39 -4.93
N ILE A 52 -4.61 7.53 -4.90
CA ILE A 52 -4.72 8.50 -3.80
C ILE A 52 -6.01 9.30 -3.98
N GLY A 53 -7.01 9.01 -3.15
CA GLY A 53 -8.19 9.85 -3.01
C GLY A 53 -7.84 11.08 -2.16
N LYS A 54 -8.17 12.28 -2.65
CA LYS A 54 -8.26 13.46 -1.78
C LYS A 54 -9.64 13.41 -1.13
N ASN A 55 -9.70 13.39 0.21
CA ASN A 55 -10.94 13.58 0.96
C ASN A 55 -11.52 14.97 0.69
#